data_AF-A0A8K0HQ73-F1
#
_entry.id   AF-A0A8K0HQ73-F1
#
_cell.length_a   1.000
_cell.length_b   1.000
_cell.length_c   1.000
_cell.angle_alpha   90.00
_cell.angle_beta   90.00
_cell.angle_gamma   90.00
#
_symmetry.space_group_name_H-M   'P 1'
#
loop_
_entity.id
_entity.type
_entity.pdbx_description
1 polymer ?
#
loop_
_entity_poly.entity_id
_entity_poly.type
_entity_poly.pdbx_seq_one_letter_code
_entity_poly.pdbx_strand_id
1 'polypeptide(L)'
;MSAFYGPPKPEPDMISLIHHAIESGVTFLDTSDLYGPFTNEILSESLSKLKWTQALKDGVRQKVELATKFGASFADGKLDIRGDPQCVRASCEASLKRLGVDCIDLYYQQRIDTRVPIEVTVGELKKLVEEGKIKYIGLSEAFAATIRRAHAVHPITAIQLEWSLWSRDVEEDIIPTCRELGIGIYLPRFQPENVEHNTTIFERVSEIAARKGCTPSQLALAWVHHQGNDVCPIPGTTKIENFNQNIGALSVNLTPEEMAELESLASAGSVKGNRYGSEVSTWKQSDTPPLPSWKAT
;
A
#
# COMPACT_ATOMS: atom_id res chain seq x y z
N MET A 1 -6.59 1.57 -11.40
CA MET A 1 -5.25 0.94 -11.45
C MET A 1 -4.20 2.04 -11.56
N SER A 2 -3.02 1.85 -10.98
CA SER A 2 -1.97 2.89 -10.97
C SER A 2 -1.23 3.00 -12.32
N ALA A 3 -0.69 4.19 -12.61
CA ALA A 3 0.13 4.45 -13.81
C ALA A 3 1.43 3.63 -13.85
N PHE A 4 1.87 3.08 -12.72
CA PHE A 4 3.06 2.23 -12.63
C PHE A 4 2.92 0.86 -13.31
N TYR A 5 1.73 0.49 -13.81
CA TYR A 5 1.50 -0.76 -14.56
C TYR A 5 1.47 -0.57 -16.08
N GLY A 6 2.04 0.53 -16.59
CA GLY A 6 2.05 0.89 -18.00
C GLY A 6 0.78 1.66 -18.43
N PRO A 7 0.52 1.78 -19.75
CA PRO A 7 -0.59 2.59 -20.25
C PRO A 7 -1.95 2.07 -19.75
N PRO A 8 -2.91 2.97 -19.44
CA PRO A 8 -4.21 2.58 -18.91
C PRO A 8 -4.95 1.66 -19.89
N LYS A 9 -5.57 0.61 -19.34
CA LYS A 9 -6.45 -0.29 -20.08
C LYS A 9 -7.81 0.38 -20.34
N PRO A 10 -8.59 -0.10 -21.34
CA PRO A 10 -9.98 0.29 -21.51
C PRO A 10 -10.77 0.20 -20.20
N GLU A 11 -11.72 1.12 -20.03
CA GLU A 11 -12.53 1.21 -18.80
C GLU A 11 -13.34 -0.06 -18.49
N PRO A 12 -14.02 -0.71 -19.46
CA PRO A 12 -14.72 -1.97 -19.22
C PRO A 12 -13.78 -3.06 -18.69
N ASP A 13 -12.58 -3.23 -19.27
CA ASP A 13 -11.60 -4.24 -18.86
C ASP A 13 -11.18 -4.05 -17.39
N MET A 14 -11.00 -2.80 -16.95
CA MET A 14 -10.65 -2.49 -15.56
C MET A 14 -11.79 -2.79 -14.59
N ILE A 15 -13.04 -2.49 -14.96
CA ILE A 15 -14.22 -2.80 -14.15
C ILE A 15 -14.41 -4.32 -14.06
N SER A 16 -14.31 -5.02 -15.18
CA SER A 16 -14.37 -6.49 -15.25
C SER A 16 -13.29 -7.15 -14.39
N LEU A 17 -12.08 -6.62 -14.34
CA LEU A 17 -11.01 -7.13 -13.47
C LEU A 17 -11.33 -6.91 -11.97
N ILE A 18 -11.91 -5.77 -11.61
CA ILE A 18 -12.36 -5.51 -10.22
C ILE A 18 -13.50 -6.46 -9.84
N HIS A 19 -14.49 -6.65 -10.72
CA HIS A 19 -15.61 -7.57 -10.48
C HIS A 19 -15.12 -9.02 -10.37
N HIS A 20 -14.27 -9.49 -11.30
CA HIS A 20 -13.65 -10.82 -11.24
C HIS A 20 -12.87 -11.03 -9.94
N ALA A 21 -12.16 -10.01 -9.44
CA ALA A 21 -11.44 -10.11 -8.17
C ALA A 21 -12.38 -10.33 -6.97
N ILE A 22 -13.48 -9.58 -6.92
CA ILE A 22 -14.48 -9.66 -5.84
C ILE A 22 -15.27 -10.97 -5.92
N GLU A 23 -15.62 -11.43 -7.13
CA GLU A 23 -16.23 -12.74 -7.39
C GLU A 23 -15.30 -13.90 -7.00
N SER A 24 -13.98 -13.69 -7.10
CA SER A 24 -12.95 -14.63 -6.61
C SER A 24 -12.70 -14.54 -5.10
N GLY A 25 -13.46 -13.72 -4.36
CA GLY A 25 -13.39 -13.60 -2.90
C GLY A 25 -12.53 -12.48 -2.34
N VAL A 26 -11.99 -11.58 -3.17
CA VAL A 26 -11.24 -10.40 -2.68
C VAL A 26 -12.21 -9.36 -2.13
N THR A 27 -12.13 -9.09 -0.83
CA THR A 27 -12.90 -8.01 -0.19
C THR A 27 -12.11 -6.71 -0.07
N PHE A 28 -10.78 -6.73 0.00
CA PHE A 28 -9.99 -5.51 0.20
C PHE A 28 -9.54 -4.87 -1.11
N LEU A 29 -9.94 -3.61 -1.34
CA LEU A 29 -9.58 -2.82 -2.53
C LEU A 29 -8.79 -1.57 -2.14
N ASP A 30 -7.58 -1.41 -2.67
CA ASP A 30 -6.74 -0.24 -2.43
C ASP A 30 -6.59 0.66 -3.65
N THR A 31 -6.63 1.97 -3.38
CA THR A 31 -6.29 3.01 -4.33
C THR A 31 -5.61 4.20 -3.63
N SER A 32 -5.48 5.34 -4.30
CA SER A 32 -4.89 6.57 -3.77
C SER A 32 -5.40 7.74 -4.62
N ASP A 33 -5.49 8.95 -4.03
CA ASP A 33 -5.78 10.17 -4.78
C ASP A 33 -4.70 10.53 -5.83
N LEU A 34 -3.47 10.02 -5.64
CA LEU A 34 -2.36 10.10 -6.59
C LEU A 34 -2.50 9.13 -7.78
N TYR A 35 -3.40 8.13 -7.74
CA TYR A 35 -3.47 7.08 -8.76
C TYR A 35 -4.38 7.45 -9.94
N GLY A 36 -3.77 7.95 -11.01
CA GLY A 36 -4.40 8.06 -12.32
C GLY A 36 -3.44 8.63 -13.38
N PRO A 37 -3.86 8.70 -14.64
CA PRO A 37 -3.22 9.60 -15.59
C PRO A 37 -3.70 11.03 -15.30
N PHE A 38 -2.79 11.93 -14.91
CA PHE A 38 -3.05 13.37 -14.77
C PHE A 38 -3.15 14.10 -16.12
N THR A 39 -3.59 13.41 -17.17
CA THR A 39 -3.70 13.95 -18.53
C THR A 39 -5.09 14.53 -18.75
N ASN A 40 -5.17 15.86 -18.86
CA ASN A 40 -6.37 16.72 -18.90
C ASN A 40 -7.18 16.82 -17.60
N GLU A 41 -7.01 17.96 -16.92
CA GLU A 41 -7.54 18.30 -15.58
C GLU A 41 -9.08 18.20 -15.45
N ILE A 42 -9.83 18.45 -16.52
CA ILE A 42 -11.32 18.46 -16.49
C ILE A 42 -11.92 17.05 -16.74
N LEU A 43 -11.19 16.19 -17.46
CA LEU A 43 -11.65 14.85 -17.83
C LEU A 43 -11.21 13.77 -16.83
N SER A 44 -10.04 13.93 -16.19
CA SER A 44 -9.49 12.93 -15.26
C SER A 44 -10.35 12.76 -13.99
N GLU A 45 -10.86 13.84 -13.40
CA GLU A 45 -11.76 13.76 -12.24
C GLU A 45 -13.10 13.09 -12.61
N SER A 46 -13.69 13.47 -13.75
CA SER A 46 -14.98 12.93 -14.20
C SER A 46 -14.87 11.44 -14.54
N LEU A 47 -13.80 11.02 -15.20
CA LEU A 47 -13.56 9.61 -15.56
C LEU A 47 -13.13 8.76 -14.37
N SER A 48 -12.28 9.26 -13.46
CA SER A 48 -11.96 8.53 -12.22
C SER A 48 -13.19 8.34 -11.34
N LYS A 49 -14.07 9.36 -11.29
CA LYS A 49 -15.35 9.26 -10.59
C LYS A 49 -16.29 8.22 -11.19
N LEU A 50 -16.47 8.25 -12.52
CA LEU A 50 -17.37 7.32 -13.20
C LEU A 50 -16.93 5.86 -13.01
N LYS A 51 -15.62 5.60 -13.08
CA LYS A 51 -15.02 4.27 -12.87
C LYS A 51 -15.34 3.66 -11.52
N TRP A 52 -15.04 4.36 -10.43
CA TRP A 52 -15.27 3.83 -9.08
C TRP A 52 -16.77 3.73 -8.76
N THR A 53 -17.55 4.73 -9.16
CA THR A 53 -19.01 4.67 -9.03
C THR A 53 -19.59 3.47 -9.78
N GLN A 54 -19.09 3.14 -10.98
CA GLN A 54 -19.55 1.99 -11.75
C GLN A 54 -19.04 0.64 -11.20
N ALA A 55 -17.80 0.59 -10.72
CA ALA A 55 -17.23 -0.62 -10.12
C ALA A 55 -17.93 -1.01 -8.80
N LEU A 56 -18.36 -0.02 -8.01
CA LEU A 56 -18.94 -0.21 -6.67
C LEU A 56 -20.49 -0.27 -6.64
N LYS A 57 -21.15 -0.20 -7.79
CA LYS A 57 -22.62 -0.33 -7.97
C LYS A 57 -23.15 -1.73 -7.61
N ASP A 58 -24.46 -1.92 -7.71
CA ASP A 58 -25.13 -3.22 -7.74
C ASP A 58 -24.80 -4.14 -6.53
N GLY A 59 -24.64 -3.53 -5.36
CA GLY A 59 -24.33 -4.22 -4.10
C GLY A 59 -22.84 -4.53 -3.90
N VAL A 60 -21.95 -4.11 -4.80
CA VAL A 60 -20.51 -4.38 -4.72
C VAL A 60 -19.87 -3.63 -3.55
N ARG A 61 -20.24 -2.35 -3.30
CA ARG A 61 -19.71 -1.54 -2.18
C ARG A 61 -19.81 -2.24 -0.82
N GLN A 62 -20.87 -3.02 -0.60
CA GLN A 62 -21.17 -3.72 0.66
C GLN A 62 -20.37 -5.03 0.82
N LYS A 63 -19.69 -5.50 -0.24
CA LYS A 63 -18.86 -6.71 -0.23
C LYS A 63 -17.36 -6.41 -0.04
N VAL A 64 -16.99 -5.13 0.04
CA VAL A 64 -15.59 -4.71 0.02
C VAL A 64 -15.24 -3.69 1.09
N GLU A 65 -14.07 -3.85 1.68
CA GLU A 65 -13.37 -2.81 2.41
C GLU A 65 -12.58 -1.95 1.42
N LEU A 66 -12.91 -0.66 1.34
CA LEU A 66 -12.29 0.28 0.42
C LEU A 66 -11.22 1.12 1.12
N ALA A 67 -9.97 0.94 0.70
CA ALA A 67 -8.82 1.72 1.10
C ALA A 67 -8.46 2.81 0.08
N THR A 68 -8.15 4.01 0.58
CA THR A 68 -7.54 5.07 -0.22
C THR A 68 -6.60 5.93 0.63
N LYS A 69 -5.91 6.89 0.01
CA LYS A 69 -4.81 7.64 0.63
C LYS A 69 -4.87 9.12 0.29
N PHE A 70 -4.08 9.91 1.01
CA PHE A 70 -3.88 11.33 0.76
C PHE A 70 -2.46 11.81 1.05
N GLY A 71 -2.23 13.08 0.75
CA GLY A 71 -1.11 13.85 1.27
C GLY A 71 0.12 13.83 0.38
N ALA A 72 0.08 13.14 -0.75
CA ALA A 72 1.08 13.26 -1.81
C ALA A 72 0.46 14.00 -3.00
N SER A 73 1.14 15.00 -3.54
CA SER A 73 0.75 15.70 -4.76
C SER A 73 1.96 16.04 -5.62
N PHE A 74 1.76 16.26 -6.93
CA PHE A 74 2.79 16.78 -7.82
C PHE A 74 2.48 18.22 -8.21
N ALA A 75 3.41 19.13 -7.94
CA ALA A 75 3.38 20.53 -8.36
C ALA A 75 4.70 20.86 -9.06
N ASP A 76 4.64 21.41 -10.28
CA ASP A 76 5.82 21.76 -11.11
C ASP A 76 6.87 20.63 -11.24
N GLY A 77 6.39 19.39 -11.36
CA GLY A 77 7.23 18.19 -11.45
C GLY A 77 7.88 17.73 -10.13
N LYS A 78 7.59 18.41 -9.01
CA LYS A 78 8.09 18.06 -7.67
C LYS A 78 6.98 17.41 -6.84
N LEU A 79 7.37 16.45 -6.00
CA LEU A 79 6.49 15.87 -4.99
C LEU A 79 6.37 16.84 -3.80
N ASP A 80 5.16 17.29 -3.47
CA ASP A 80 4.85 17.91 -2.17
C ASP A 80 4.12 16.88 -1.29
N ILE A 81 4.38 16.95 0.02
CA ILE A 81 3.85 16.01 1.01
C ILE A 81 3.16 16.79 2.12
N ARG A 82 1.83 16.84 2.11
CA ARG A 82 0.98 17.66 2.99
C ARG A 82 0.27 16.82 4.05
N GLY A 83 0.51 17.10 5.32
CA GLY A 83 -0.13 16.43 6.47
C GLY A 83 -0.99 17.34 7.35
N ASP A 84 -1.09 18.62 7.03
CA ASP A 84 -1.87 19.57 7.83
C ASP A 84 -3.39 19.27 7.81
N PRO A 85 -4.15 19.65 8.86
CA PRO A 85 -5.58 19.35 8.97
C PRO A 85 -6.43 19.85 7.79
N GLN A 86 -6.08 20.98 7.17
CA GLN A 86 -6.82 21.49 6.02
C GLN A 86 -6.66 20.58 4.80
N CYS A 87 -5.44 20.08 4.54
CA CYS A 87 -5.19 19.11 3.48
C CYS A 87 -5.86 17.76 3.78
N VAL A 88 -5.72 17.23 5.01
CA VAL A 88 -6.36 15.97 5.45
C VAL A 88 -7.86 16.00 5.13
N ARG A 89 -8.55 17.06 5.57
CA ARG A 89 -9.99 17.25 5.31
C ARG A 89 -10.27 17.32 3.81
N ALA A 90 -9.62 18.24 3.10
CA ALA A 90 -9.91 18.51 1.69
C ALA A 90 -9.72 17.26 0.81
N SER A 91 -8.64 16.52 1.03
CA SER A 91 -8.39 15.25 0.33
C SER A 91 -9.41 14.16 0.68
N CYS A 92 -9.95 14.14 1.90
CA CYS A 92 -10.97 13.17 2.29
C CYS A 92 -12.30 13.46 1.59
N GLU A 93 -12.79 14.71 1.66
CA GLU A 93 -14.02 15.12 0.97
C GLU A 93 -13.92 14.90 -0.56
N ALA A 94 -12.77 15.23 -1.16
CA ALA A 94 -12.51 14.99 -2.58
C ALA A 94 -12.49 13.48 -2.91
N SER A 95 -11.93 12.66 -2.03
CA SER A 95 -11.89 11.20 -2.22
C SER A 95 -13.28 10.57 -2.10
N LEU A 96 -14.09 10.94 -1.12
CA LEU A 96 -15.49 10.52 -1.00
C LEU A 96 -16.28 10.87 -2.27
N LYS A 97 -16.17 12.13 -2.73
CA LYS A 97 -16.83 12.63 -3.95
C LYS A 97 -16.39 11.91 -5.23
N ARG A 98 -15.11 11.53 -5.34
CA ARG A 98 -14.57 10.74 -6.48
C ARG A 98 -14.99 9.28 -6.40
N LEU A 99 -14.88 8.64 -5.24
CA LEU A 99 -15.22 7.23 -5.08
C LEU A 99 -16.74 6.99 -5.17
N GLY A 100 -17.56 8.01 -4.92
CA GLY A 100 -19.02 7.91 -4.94
C GLY A 100 -19.55 7.18 -3.70
N VAL A 101 -18.89 7.36 -2.55
CA VAL A 101 -19.20 6.70 -1.28
C VAL A 101 -19.29 7.73 -0.16
N ASP A 102 -20.16 7.46 0.82
CA ASP A 102 -20.31 8.32 2.01
C ASP A 102 -19.25 8.03 3.09
N CYS A 103 -18.59 6.85 3.01
CA CYS A 103 -17.61 6.38 3.97
C CYS A 103 -16.50 5.57 3.28
N ILE A 104 -15.24 5.84 3.64
CA ILE A 104 -14.04 5.05 3.28
C ILE A 104 -13.75 4.09 4.43
N ASP A 105 -13.41 2.83 4.15
CA ASP A 105 -13.14 1.88 5.24
C ASP A 105 -11.78 2.15 5.89
N LEU A 106 -10.70 2.31 5.10
CA LEU A 106 -9.36 2.56 5.62
C LEU A 106 -8.66 3.70 4.88
N TYR A 107 -8.29 4.76 5.60
CA TYR A 107 -7.72 5.96 5.01
C TYR A 107 -6.28 6.19 5.47
N TYR A 108 -5.35 6.25 4.52
CA TYR A 108 -3.92 6.37 4.79
C TYR A 108 -3.38 7.78 4.57
N GLN A 109 -2.52 8.27 5.46
CA GLN A 109 -1.51 9.23 5.04
C GLN A 109 -0.48 8.50 4.15
N GLN A 110 -0.41 8.85 2.86
CA GLN A 110 0.37 8.13 1.85
C GLN A 110 1.88 8.26 2.05
N ARG A 111 2.31 9.44 2.53
CA ARG A 111 3.66 9.78 2.93
C ARG A 111 3.60 10.76 4.08
N ILE A 112 4.52 10.61 5.04
CA ILE A 112 4.58 11.46 6.23
C ILE A 112 5.12 12.84 5.86
N ASP A 113 4.36 13.87 6.23
CA ASP A 113 4.80 15.28 6.15
C ASP A 113 5.72 15.57 7.33
N THR A 114 7.02 15.63 7.08
CA THR A 114 8.06 15.87 8.09
C THR A 114 8.08 17.31 8.63
N ARG A 115 7.16 18.17 8.19
CA ARG A 115 6.98 19.56 8.69
C ARG A 115 5.94 19.64 9.81
N VAL A 116 5.07 18.64 9.92
CA VAL A 116 3.90 18.63 10.81
C VAL A 116 4.04 17.48 11.83
N PRO A 117 3.88 17.71 13.15
CA PRO A 117 3.86 16.64 14.14
C PRO A 117 2.73 15.66 13.82
N ILE A 118 3.03 14.36 13.79
CA ILE A 118 2.05 13.32 13.41
C ILE A 118 0.76 13.35 14.24
N GLU A 119 0.85 13.83 15.49
CA GLU A 119 -0.30 14.01 16.38
C GLU A 119 -1.32 15.03 15.84
N VAL A 120 -0.87 16.05 15.09
CA VAL A 120 -1.75 17.04 14.46
C VAL A 120 -2.51 16.41 13.29
N THR A 121 -1.81 15.64 12.45
CA THR A 121 -2.38 14.92 11.30
C THR A 121 -3.40 13.88 11.76
N VAL A 122 -3.02 13.04 12.73
CA VAL A 122 -3.89 11.99 13.29
C VAL A 122 -5.03 12.61 14.10
N GLY A 123 -4.82 13.78 14.71
CA GLY A 123 -5.88 14.54 15.36
C GLY A 123 -7.01 14.98 14.42
N GLU A 124 -6.73 15.27 13.15
CA GLU A 124 -7.78 15.51 12.15
C GLU A 124 -8.38 14.20 11.61
N LEU A 125 -7.55 13.19 11.34
CA LEU A 125 -8.03 11.86 10.93
C LEU A 125 -8.98 11.24 11.97
N LYS A 126 -8.73 11.45 13.26
CA LYS A 126 -9.64 11.07 14.34
C LYS A 126 -11.03 11.73 14.21
N LYS A 127 -11.11 13.00 13.80
CA LYS A 127 -12.41 13.66 13.53
C LYS A 127 -13.11 13.05 12.32
N LEU A 128 -12.37 12.69 11.25
CA LEU A 128 -12.95 11.94 10.13
C LEU A 128 -13.57 10.61 10.59
N VAL A 129 -12.98 9.92 11.58
CA VAL A 129 -13.56 8.71 12.19
C VAL A 129 -14.81 9.03 13.00
N GLU A 130 -14.74 10.04 13.87
CA GLU A 130 -15.87 10.48 14.73
C GLU A 130 -17.07 10.99 13.90
N GLU A 131 -16.83 11.57 12.73
CA GLU A 131 -17.84 11.99 11.74
C GLU A 131 -18.36 10.82 10.86
N GLY A 132 -17.78 9.62 10.95
CA GLY A 132 -18.14 8.46 10.13
C GLY A 132 -17.70 8.53 8.66
N LYS A 133 -16.89 9.52 8.28
CA LYS A 133 -16.36 9.69 6.91
C LYS A 133 -15.30 8.66 6.57
N ILE A 134 -14.54 8.21 7.57
CA ILE A 134 -13.64 7.06 7.48
C ILE A 134 -13.93 6.11 8.65
N LYS A 135 -13.64 4.80 8.54
CA LYS A 135 -13.74 3.87 9.69
C LYS A 135 -12.40 3.70 10.41
N TYR A 136 -11.33 3.57 9.64
CA TYR A 136 -10.01 3.19 10.14
C TYR A 136 -8.91 4.11 9.59
N ILE A 137 -7.85 4.30 10.39
CA ILE A 137 -6.67 5.09 10.03
C ILE A 137 -5.51 4.16 9.70
N GLY A 138 -4.83 4.43 8.59
CA GLY A 138 -3.55 3.81 8.24
C GLY A 138 -2.44 4.84 8.06
N LEU A 139 -1.19 4.38 8.08
CA LEU A 139 -0.03 5.16 7.68
C LEU A 139 0.77 4.41 6.61
N SER A 140 1.47 5.14 5.75
CA SER A 140 2.30 4.58 4.69
C SER A 140 3.70 5.17 4.74
N GLU A 141 4.72 4.31 4.64
CA GLU A 141 6.15 4.69 4.73
C GLU A 141 6.45 5.53 5.99
N ALA A 142 6.08 5.00 7.17
CA ALA A 142 6.18 5.67 8.47
C ALA A 142 7.22 5.04 9.41
N PHE A 143 7.95 5.87 10.16
CA PHE A 143 9.01 5.45 11.10
C PHE A 143 8.43 4.92 12.41
N ALA A 144 9.15 4.05 13.12
CA ALA A 144 8.69 3.44 14.37
C ALA A 144 8.25 4.47 15.43
N ALA A 145 9.00 5.56 15.61
CA ALA A 145 8.64 6.64 16.54
C ALA A 145 7.36 7.39 16.10
N THR A 146 7.21 7.67 14.81
CA THR A 146 6.00 8.24 14.20
C THR A 146 4.78 7.35 14.42
N ILE A 147 4.92 6.03 14.21
CA ILE A 147 3.85 5.04 14.40
C ILE A 147 3.38 5.03 15.86
N ARG A 148 4.31 4.98 16.83
CA ARG A 148 3.99 4.98 18.27
C ARG A 148 3.25 6.26 18.69
N ARG A 149 3.72 7.43 18.24
CA ARG A 149 3.10 8.73 18.50
C ARG A 149 1.72 8.86 17.87
N ALA A 150 1.56 8.38 16.63
CA ALA A 150 0.27 8.32 15.95
C ALA A 150 -0.74 7.44 16.70
N HIS A 151 -0.35 6.21 17.04
CA HIS A 151 -1.21 5.23 17.71
C HIS A 151 -1.67 5.71 19.10
N ALA A 152 -0.84 6.51 19.80
CA ALA A 152 -1.21 7.14 21.07
C ALA A 152 -2.33 8.21 20.95
N VAL A 153 -2.57 8.77 19.77
CA VAL A 153 -3.65 9.76 19.52
C VAL A 153 -4.94 9.06 19.06
N HIS A 154 -4.82 8.08 18.17
CA HIS A 154 -5.91 7.21 17.73
C HIS A 154 -5.32 5.88 17.22
N PRO A 155 -5.93 4.71 17.48
CA PRO A 155 -5.41 3.42 17.03
C PRO A 155 -5.18 3.36 15.51
N ILE A 156 -3.92 3.14 15.11
CA ILE A 156 -3.57 2.92 13.70
C ILE A 156 -3.84 1.45 13.37
N THR A 157 -4.63 1.21 12.32
CA THR A 157 -5.12 -0.12 11.93
C THR A 157 -4.14 -0.85 11.02
N ALA A 158 -3.44 -0.14 10.13
CA ALA A 158 -2.49 -0.73 9.20
C ALA A 158 -1.30 0.18 8.88
N ILE A 159 -0.11 -0.43 8.68
CA ILE A 159 1.06 0.22 8.09
C ILE A 159 1.32 -0.36 6.69
N GLN A 160 1.41 0.52 5.70
CA GLN A 160 1.77 0.20 4.32
C GLN A 160 3.25 0.55 4.07
N LEU A 161 4.04 -0.43 3.62
CA LEU A 161 5.50 -0.30 3.44
C LEU A 161 6.03 -1.32 2.40
N GLU A 162 7.34 -1.37 2.14
CA GLU A 162 7.92 -2.50 1.40
C GLU A 162 8.35 -3.63 2.33
N TRP A 163 7.96 -4.85 1.96
CA TRP A 163 8.49 -6.08 2.53
C TRP A 163 8.40 -7.18 1.47
N SER A 164 9.49 -7.90 1.23
CA SER A 164 9.55 -9.08 0.35
C SER A 164 10.87 -9.82 0.57
N LEU A 165 11.05 -10.98 -0.07
CA LEU A 165 12.35 -11.66 -0.19
C LEU A 165 13.52 -10.77 -0.70
N TRP A 166 13.22 -9.60 -1.27
CA TRP A 166 14.21 -8.65 -1.78
C TRP A 166 14.25 -7.31 -1.02
N SER A 167 13.48 -7.16 0.05
CA SER A 167 13.42 -5.91 0.82
C SER A 167 12.95 -6.25 2.24
N ARG A 168 13.90 -6.35 3.17
CA ARG A 168 13.70 -6.85 4.55
C ARG A 168 14.22 -5.87 5.61
N ASP A 169 14.56 -4.64 5.20
CA ASP A 169 15.12 -3.61 6.08
C ASP A 169 14.13 -3.11 7.15
N VAL A 170 12.83 -3.34 6.94
CA VAL A 170 11.76 -3.07 7.90
C VAL A 170 11.71 -4.03 9.10
N GLU A 171 12.38 -5.19 9.03
CA GLU A 171 12.30 -6.25 10.04
C GLU A 171 13.00 -5.89 11.37
N GLU A 172 13.95 -4.96 11.35
CA GLU A 172 14.70 -4.54 12.53
C GLU A 172 13.83 -3.69 13.49
N ASP A 173 13.16 -2.66 12.96
CA ASP A 173 12.43 -1.67 13.77
C ASP A 173 10.91 -1.68 13.57
N ILE A 174 10.44 -1.83 12.34
CA ILE A 174 9.05 -1.55 11.98
C ILE A 174 8.16 -2.77 12.24
N ILE A 175 8.56 -3.96 11.78
CA ILE A 175 7.78 -5.20 11.99
C ILE A 175 7.60 -5.51 13.50
N PRO A 176 8.61 -5.40 14.37
CA PRO A 176 8.42 -5.57 15.81
C PRO A 176 7.49 -4.51 16.41
N THR A 177 7.60 -3.25 15.98
CA THR A 177 6.73 -2.16 16.44
C THR A 177 5.27 -2.37 16.03
N CYS A 178 5.00 -2.82 14.80
CA CYS A 178 3.65 -3.14 14.36
C CYS A 178 3.04 -4.28 15.20
N ARG A 179 3.81 -5.34 15.46
CA ARG A 179 3.36 -6.51 16.24
C ARG A 179 3.10 -6.19 17.70
N GLU A 180 3.96 -5.40 18.33
CA GLU A 180 3.77 -4.91 19.70
C GLU A 180 2.46 -4.12 19.86
N LEU A 181 2.11 -3.32 18.84
CA LEU A 181 0.93 -2.45 18.83
C LEU A 181 -0.32 -3.09 18.19
N GLY A 182 -0.24 -4.35 17.72
CA GLY A 182 -1.35 -5.05 17.07
C GLY A 182 -1.78 -4.47 15.71
N ILE A 183 -0.85 -3.92 14.94
CA ILE A 183 -1.11 -3.22 13.67
C ILE A 183 -0.80 -4.13 12.46
N GLY A 184 -1.72 -4.20 11.48
CA GLY A 184 -1.53 -5.00 10.26
C GLY A 184 -0.51 -4.42 9.28
N ILE A 185 0.11 -5.26 8.45
CA ILE A 185 1.23 -4.91 7.54
C ILE A 185 0.86 -5.17 6.07
N TYR A 186 1.23 -4.25 5.17
CA TYR A 186 0.65 -4.16 3.82
C TYR A 186 1.61 -3.68 2.71
N LEU A 187 1.60 -4.33 1.53
CA LEU A 187 2.82 -4.51 0.70
C LEU A 187 2.65 -4.43 -0.84
N PRO A 188 3.29 -3.46 -1.55
CA PRO A 188 3.34 -3.37 -3.03
C PRO A 188 4.74 -3.63 -3.65
N ARG A 189 4.84 -3.93 -4.95
CA ARG A 189 6.09 -4.02 -5.79
C ARG A 189 5.74 -4.03 -7.31
N PHE A 190 6.63 -3.96 -8.31
CA PHE A 190 8.10 -4.10 -8.51
C PHE A 190 8.67 -2.92 -9.36
N GLN A 191 9.98 -2.90 -9.70
CA GLN A 191 10.59 -2.03 -10.75
C GLN A 191 11.72 -2.74 -11.56
N PRO A 192 12.04 -2.34 -12.82
CA PRO A 192 12.92 -3.09 -13.74
C PRO A 192 14.46 -3.02 -13.55
N GLU A 193 15.02 -2.05 -12.81
CA GLU A 193 16.44 -1.68 -12.99
C GLU A 193 17.44 -2.56 -12.21
N ASN A 194 16.97 -3.36 -11.25
CA ASN A 194 17.84 -4.16 -10.35
C ASN A 194 18.02 -5.63 -10.81
N VAL A 195 17.76 -5.96 -12.07
CA VAL A 195 17.64 -7.36 -12.54
C VAL A 195 18.97 -8.13 -12.48
N GLU A 196 20.07 -7.59 -13.01
CA GLU A 196 21.30 -8.39 -13.23
C GLU A 196 21.91 -8.98 -11.95
N HIS A 197 21.92 -8.24 -10.82
CA HIS A 197 22.45 -8.77 -9.55
C HIS A 197 21.47 -9.68 -8.82
N ASN A 198 20.15 -9.45 -9.01
CA ASN A 198 19.12 -10.29 -8.42
C ASN A 198 18.91 -11.61 -9.19
N THR A 199 19.55 -11.79 -10.36
CA THR A 199 19.49 -13.03 -11.17
C THR A 199 19.77 -14.27 -10.33
N THR A 200 20.83 -14.30 -9.52
CA THR A 200 21.17 -15.48 -8.70
C THR A 200 20.11 -15.79 -7.64
N ILE A 201 19.52 -14.76 -7.02
CA ILE A 201 18.39 -14.97 -6.07
C ILE A 201 17.16 -15.46 -6.84
N PHE A 202 16.87 -14.88 -8.01
CA PHE A 202 15.75 -15.25 -8.86
C PHE A 202 15.86 -16.69 -9.40
N GLU A 203 17.05 -17.13 -9.79
CA GLU A 203 17.35 -18.51 -10.21
C GLU A 203 17.05 -19.48 -9.07
N ARG A 204 17.59 -19.25 -7.87
CA ARG A 204 17.35 -20.11 -6.70
C ARG A 204 15.88 -20.11 -6.25
N VAL A 205 15.20 -18.97 -6.27
CA VAL A 205 13.75 -18.86 -6.05
C VAL A 205 12.98 -19.64 -7.13
N SER A 206 13.45 -19.64 -8.37
CA SER A 206 12.84 -20.40 -9.47
C SER A 206 13.06 -21.91 -9.35
N GLU A 207 14.20 -22.36 -8.86
CA GLU A 207 14.45 -23.77 -8.52
C GLU A 207 13.51 -24.27 -7.42
N ILE A 208 13.31 -23.48 -6.36
CA ILE A 208 12.36 -23.81 -5.28
C ILE A 208 10.93 -23.83 -5.85
N ALA A 209 10.55 -22.82 -6.65
CA ALA A 209 9.22 -22.74 -7.25
C ALA A 209 8.93 -23.93 -8.20
N ALA A 210 9.92 -24.33 -8.99
CA ALA A 210 9.84 -25.51 -9.86
C ALA A 210 9.70 -26.81 -9.05
N ARG A 211 10.46 -27.00 -7.97
CA ARG A 211 10.29 -28.13 -7.03
C ARG A 211 8.89 -28.15 -6.42
N LYS A 212 8.31 -26.98 -6.15
CA LYS A 212 6.98 -26.80 -5.56
C LYS A 212 5.82 -26.95 -6.55
N GLY A 213 6.09 -26.84 -7.85
CA GLY A 213 5.06 -26.82 -8.90
C GLY A 213 4.29 -25.49 -9.01
N CYS A 214 4.89 -24.37 -8.58
CA CYS A 214 4.29 -23.03 -8.67
C CYS A 214 5.18 -22.06 -9.47
N THR A 215 4.70 -20.86 -9.78
CA THR A 215 5.53 -19.82 -10.39
C THR A 215 6.46 -19.15 -9.36
N PRO A 216 7.59 -18.53 -9.77
CA PRO A 216 8.41 -17.72 -8.87
C PRO A 216 7.64 -16.56 -8.22
N SER A 217 6.67 -15.98 -8.93
CA SER A 217 5.77 -14.94 -8.39
C SER A 217 4.83 -15.49 -7.32
N GLN A 218 4.29 -16.70 -7.51
CA GLN A 218 3.47 -17.38 -6.50
C GLN A 218 4.29 -17.74 -5.26
N LEU A 219 5.51 -18.27 -5.43
CA LEU A 219 6.38 -18.60 -4.31
C LEU A 219 6.74 -17.35 -3.49
N ALA A 220 7.09 -16.25 -4.15
CA ALA A 220 7.41 -14.99 -3.49
C ALA A 220 6.21 -14.41 -2.73
N LEU A 221 5.00 -14.47 -3.30
CA LEU A 221 3.77 -14.00 -2.65
C LEU A 221 3.36 -14.92 -1.49
N ALA A 222 3.52 -16.24 -1.66
CA ALA A 222 3.27 -17.21 -0.61
C ALA A 222 4.20 -17.01 0.59
N TRP A 223 5.50 -16.75 0.36
CA TRP A 223 6.45 -16.42 1.43
C TRP A 223 6.00 -15.19 2.24
N VAL A 224 5.45 -14.18 1.57
CA VAL A 224 4.88 -13.00 2.23
C VAL A 224 3.66 -13.36 3.08
N HIS A 225 2.74 -14.18 2.57
CA HIS A 225 1.60 -14.68 3.36
C HIS A 225 2.05 -15.51 4.59
N HIS A 226 3.17 -16.24 4.51
CA HIS A 226 3.70 -17.03 5.62
C HIS A 226 4.41 -16.20 6.69
N GLN A 227 4.61 -14.89 6.50
CA GLN A 227 5.22 -14.02 7.51
C GLN A 227 4.35 -13.81 8.75
N GLY A 228 3.03 -13.96 8.64
CA GLY A 228 2.10 -13.94 9.78
C GLY A 228 0.66 -13.61 9.40
N ASN A 229 -0.27 -13.91 10.31
CA ASN A 229 -1.72 -13.62 10.14
C ASN A 229 -2.03 -12.10 10.16
N ASP A 230 -1.05 -11.29 10.54
CA ASP A 230 -1.02 -9.82 10.53
C ASP A 230 -0.61 -9.23 9.16
N VAL A 231 -0.28 -10.05 8.16
CA VAL A 231 0.27 -9.62 6.87
C VAL A 231 -0.75 -9.78 5.73
N CYS A 232 -1.07 -8.68 5.05
CA CYS A 232 -2.01 -8.64 3.93
C CYS A 232 -1.34 -8.05 2.68
N PRO A 233 -0.78 -8.86 1.75
CA PRO A 233 -0.18 -8.36 0.52
C PRO A 233 -1.21 -8.03 -0.56
N ILE A 234 -0.86 -7.09 -1.44
CA ILE A 234 -1.72 -6.60 -2.54
C ILE A 234 -0.99 -6.51 -3.87
N PRO A 235 -0.75 -7.66 -4.52
CA PRO A 235 -0.16 -7.69 -5.85
C PRO A 235 -1.14 -7.09 -6.88
N GLY A 236 -0.94 -5.82 -7.22
CA GLY A 236 -1.68 -5.16 -8.29
C GLY A 236 -1.35 -5.74 -9.68
N THR A 237 -2.35 -5.74 -10.56
CA THR A 237 -2.26 -6.30 -11.92
C THR A 237 -3.23 -5.58 -12.87
N THR A 238 -3.01 -5.74 -14.18
CA THR A 238 -3.88 -5.25 -15.27
C THR A 238 -4.45 -6.38 -16.13
N LYS A 239 -4.27 -7.63 -15.69
CA LYS A 239 -4.63 -8.87 -16.40
C LYS A 239 -5.27 -9.88 -15.44
N ILE A 240 -6.31 -10.57 -15.92
CA ILE A 240 -7.02 -11.62 -15.17
C ILE A 240 -6.12 -12.84 -14.95
N GLU A 241 -5.27 -13.19 -15.90
CA GLU A 241 -4.36 -14.35 -15.79
C GLU A 241 -3.36 -14.16 -14.65
N ASN A 242 -2.77 -12.96 -14.58
CA ASN A 242 -1.87 -12.57 -13.49
C ASN A 242 -2.63 -12.48 -12.14
N PHE A 243 -3.88 -12.04 -12.13
CA PHE A 243 -4.72 -12.05 -10.92
C PHE A 243 -4.95 -13.47 -10.41
N ASN A 244 -5.31 -14.39 -11.30
CA ASN A 244 -5.51 -15.81 -10.96
C ASN A 244 -4.20 -16.47 -10.49
N GLN A 245 -3.05 -16.07 -11.05
CA GLN A 245 -1.73 -16.48 -10.51
C GLN A 245 -1.53 -15.99 -9.08
N ASN A 246 -1.84 -14.73 -8.78
CA ASN A 246 -1.72 -14.17 -7.43
C ASN A 246 -2.61 -14.94 -6.42
N ILE A 247 -3.87 -15.20 -6.77
CA ILE A 247 -4.79 -16.02 -5.93
C ILE A 247 -4.22 -17.44 -5.72
N GLY A 248 -3.61 -18.04 -6.74
CA GLY A 248 -2.96 -19.36 -6.63
C GLY A 248 -1.83 -19.43 -5.61
N ALA A 249 -1.22 -18.30 -5.21
CA ALA A 249 -0.20 -18.28 -4.16
C ALA A 249 -0.75 -18.68 -2.78
N LEU A 250 -2.06 -18.47 -2.52
CA LEU A 250 -2.73 -18.89 -1.28
C LEU A 250 -2.76 -20.43 -1.11
N SER A 251 -2.57 -21.19 -2.19
CA SER A 251 -2.49 -22.66 -2.17
C SER A 251 -1.07 -23.20 -1.96
N VAL A 252 -0.04 -22.33 -1.94
CA VAL A 252 1.36 -22.72 -1.82
C VAL A 252 1.76 -22.73 -0.35
N ASN A 253 1.68 -23.90 0.29
CA ASN A 253 2.12 -24.10 1.67
C ASN A 253 3.64 -24.28 1.73
N LEU A 254 4.36 -23.45 2.48
CA LEU A 254 5.81 -23.53 2.66
C LEU A 254 6.16 -24.32 3.92
N THR A 255 7.09 -25.27 3.82
CA THR A 255 7.59 -26.00 5.00
C THR A 255 8.60 -25.14 5.78
N PRO A 256 8.88 -25.43 7.06
CA PRO A 256 9.89 -24.71 7.83
C PRO A 256 11.28 -24.72 7.16
N GLU A 257 11.63 -25.81 6.47
CA GLU A 257 12.89 -25.97 5.75
C GLU A 257 12.95 -25.08 4.49
N GLU A 258 11.84 -25.00 3.74
CA GLU A 258 11.74 -24.12 2.56
C GLU A 258 11.70 -22.64 2.96
N MET A 259 11.04 -22.30 4.07
CA MET A 259 11.09 -20.96 4.66
C MET A 259 12.52 -20.59 5.04
N ALA A 260 13.24 -21.47 5.72
CA ALA A 260 14.65 -21.26 6.07
C ALA A 260 15.56 -21.15 4.84
N GLU A 261 15.34 -21.94 3.78
CA GLU A 261 16.07 -21.83 2.51
C GLU A 261 15.82 -20.45 1.85
N LEU A 262 14.57 -20.02 1.77
CA LEU A 262 14.18 -18.72 1.22
C LEU A 262 14.73 -17.54 2.04
N GLU A 263 14.68 -17.62 3.36
CA GLU A 263 15.22 -16.59 4.26
C GLU A 263 16.75 -16.50 4.18
N SER A 264 17.45 -17.63 4.01
CA SER A 264 18.90 -17.65 3.80
C SER A 264 19.31 -16.96 2.49
N LEU A 265 18.51 -17.08 1.42
CA LEU A 265 18.73 -16.36 0.16
C LEU A 265 18.47 -14.85 0.32
N ALA A 266 17.46 -14.50 1.11
CA ALA A 266 16.99 -13.14 1.33
C ALA A 266 17.70 -12.36 2.45
N SER A 267 18.76 -12.90 3.07
CA SER A 267 19.43 -12.28 4.22
C SER A 267 19.86 -10.82 3.98
N ALA A 268 19.64 -9.96 4.98
CA ALA A 268 19.90 -8.52 4.86
C ALA A 268 21.36 -8.23 4.45
N GLY A 269 21.55 -7.78 3.20
CA GLY A 269 22.85 -7.57 2.56
C GLY A 269 23.06 -8.35 1.25
N SER A 270 22.25 -9.38 0.95
CA SER A 270 22.31 -10.10 -0.35
C SER A 270 21.69 -9.33 -1.52
N VAL A 271 20.85 -8.32 -1.23
CA VAL A 271 20.15 -7.50 -2.22
C VAL A 271 20.77 -6.11 -2.30
N LYS A 272 20.99 -5.60 -3.51
CA LYS A 272 21.54 -4.26 -3.76
C LYS A 272 20.55 -3.36 -4.50
N GLY A 273 20.66 -2.06 -4.23
CA GLY A 273 19.83 -1.00 -4.80
C GLY A 273 18.85 -0.43 -3.77
N ASN A 274 18.59 0.87 -3.84
CA ASN A 274 17.49 1.50 -3.10
C ASN A 274 16.17 1.27 -3.84
N ARG A 275 15.05 1.15 -3.10
CA ARG A 275 13.70 1.02 -3.68
C ARG A 275 13.33 2.17 -4.61
N TYR A 276 13.74 3.38 -4.23
CA TYR A 276 13.52 4.61 -4.99
C TYR A 276 14.85 5.32 -5.23
N GLY A 277 14.86 6.22 -6.22
CA GLY A 277 15.90 7.26 -6.31
C GLY A 277 15.92 8.14 -5.05
N SER A 278 17.00 8.89 -4.86
CA SER A 278 17.26 9.73 -3.66
C SER A 278 16.24 10.85 -3.40
N GLU A 279 15.29 11.06 -4.31
CA GLU A 279 14.30 12.14 -4.28
C GLU A 279 12.97 11.74 -3.60
N VAL A 280 12.80 10.46 -3.24
CA VAL A 280 11.54 9.91 -2.73
C VAL A 280 11.74 9.40 -1.30
N SER A 281 11.10 10.06 -0.33
CA SER A 281 11.15 9.68 1.08
C SER A 281 10.60 8.26 1.33
N THR A 282 11.20 7.56 2.29
CA THR A 282 10.76 6.25 2.78
C THR A 282 10.56 6.31 4.29
N TRP A 283 10.09 5.20 4.89
CA TRP A 283 9.97 5.05 6.34
C TRP A 283 11.22 5.52 7.12
N LYS A 284 12.45 5.35 6.58
CA LYS A 284 13.72 5.75 7.22
C LYS A 284 13.89 7.25 7.47
N GLN A 285 13.16 8.09 6.74
CA GLN A 285 13.29 9.57 6.80
C GLN A 285 11.95 10.23 7.15
N SER A 286 11.07 9.51 7.85
CA SER A 286 9.67 9.88 8.07
C SER A 286 9.33 10.17 9.55
N ASP A 287 10.33 10.51 10.36
CA ASP A 287 10.08 11.07 11.69
C ASP A 287 9.56 12.51 11.58
N THR A 288 8.77 12.94 12.56
CA THR A 288 8.12 14.26 12.59
C THR A 288 8.57 15.08 13.80
N PRO A 289 8.53 16.42 13.75
CA PRO A 289 8.85 17.25 14.90
C PRO A 289 8.00 16.87 16.13
N PRO A 290 8.56 16.81 17.35
CA PRO A 290 7.78 16.49 18.54
C PRO A 290 6.83 17.65 18.86
N LEU A 291 5.55 17.35 19.11
CA LEU A 291 4.48 18.33 19.30
C LEU A 291 4.81 19.51 20.26
N PRO A 292 5.47 19.33 21.43
CA PRO A 292 5.82 20.44 22.32
C PRO A 292 6.85 21.43 21.76
N SER A 293 7.59 21.05 20.71
CA SER A 293 8.61 21.91 20.08
C SER A 293 8.06 22.69 18.86
N TRP A 294 6.90 22.29 18.36
CA TRP A 294 6.33 22.80 17.12
C TRP A 294 5.56 24.11 17.33
N LYS A 295 5.75 25.05 16.40
CA LYS A 295 4.96 26.28 16.32
C LYS A 295 4.15 26.23 15.04
N ALA A 296 2.84 26.38 15.15
CA ALA A 296 1.98 26.53 13.99
C ALA A 296 2.42 27.78 13.20
N THR A 297 2.65 27.58 11.90
CA THR A 297 2.93 28.61 10.90
C THR A 297 1.71 28.87 10.04
#